data_AF-A0AA39U2Y6-F1
#
_entry.id   AF-A0AA39U2Y6-F1
#
_cell.length_a   1.000
_cell.length_b   1.000
_cell.length_c   1.000
_cell.angle_alpha   90.00
_cell.angle_beta   90.00
_cell.angle_gamma   90.00
#
_symmetry.space_group_name_H-M   'P 1'
#
loop_
_entity.id
_entity.type
_entity.pdbx_description
1 polymer ?
#
loop_
_entity_poly.entity_id
_entity_poly.type
_entity_poly.pdbx_seq_one_letter_code
_entity_poly.pdbx_strand_id
1 'polypeptide(L)'
;MPPKSALLTSPSSALLRRLSTPTPSSSLSSPRPVVLLHHVHHGPRRARHYYSTESTTATTGDNAPLIRVTDLPAPNSGHIRILELNRPKARNAISRALLDSLRSEIDAVHAQYDPATGNEIPTPAWGERFSGELLAAAGGGQERGPTRALILASAVDTSFCAGADLKERRGFSKDETAAFLLALRTTFTSLSTLPVPTISAISSLALGGGLELALSTHFRVLTSNATVGLPETRLGIIPGAGGTFRLPALIGVPRARDLIVTGRRVSAAEAYFLGLADRLVDVVPEDEAQAEEWRARRVVLSEAVRLAGECCEGGPVAVRAALRAVEEAREEVEVRMYERVVVTEDRDEALRAFGEKRRPVFKGSVQMQKSVAETAKDTLKTVDRAVADKLVDGIDIGSSKIKDAAEQVSNSDAANTVASKAAELRGQANSAAGSAKGTAQDLAGQAKGTAQEYAGSAKGSAQDLAGQAKGTAQEYSGSGKGTAEEYTGKAKGAASEVAGKVKGAASEVEGKAKGAAEEAKRSL
;
A
#
# COMPACT_ATOMS: atom_id res chain seq x y z
N MET A 1 19.08 -69.06 -15.47
CA MET A 1 20.00 -70.10 -15.99
C MET A 1 19.71 -70.32 -17.48
N PRO A 2 20.72 -70.66 -18.29
CA PRO A 2 21.12 -69.93 -19.52
C PRO A 2 20.83 -70.80 -20.79
N PRO A 3 21.47 -70.67 -22.00
CA PRO A 3 22.83 -70.23 -22.42
C PRO A 3 22.81 -69.02 -23.42
N LYS A 4 23.86 -68.20 -23.66
CA LYS A 4 25.33 -68.29 -23.89
C LYS A 4 25.80 -68.75 -25.28
N SER A 5 26.85 -68.06 -25.74
CA SER A 5 27.80 -68.28 -26.86
C SER A 5 27.40 -67.67 -28.22
N ALA A 6 28.27 -67.10 -29.07
CA ALA A 6 29.71 -66.79 -29.10
C ALA A 6 29.93 -65.97 -30.41
N LEU A 7 30.58 -64.79 -30.39
CA LEU A 7 32.00 -64.50 -30.75
C LEU A 7 32.38 -64.57 -32.26
N LEU A 8 33.24 -63.59 -32.65
CA LEU A 8 34.14 -63.51 -33.83
C LEU A 8 33.49 -62.96 -35.13
N THR A 9 34.07 -62.06 -35.94
CA THR A 9 35.44 -61.52 -36.12
C THR A 9 35.37 -60.29 -37.04
N SER A 10 36.23 -59.30 -36.84
CA SER A 10 36.59 -58.29 -37.87
C SER A 10 37.66 -58.85 -38.82
N PRO A 11 37.87 -58.27 -40.02
CA PRO A 11 39.00 -57.33 -40.15
C PRO A 11 38.85 -56.18 -41.16
N SER A 12 39.77 -55.23 -41.01
CA SER A 12 40.05 -53.97 -41.72
C SER A 12 40.38 -54.03 -43.22
N SER A 13 40.20 -52.90 -43.92
CA SER A 13 41.18 -52.17 -44.79
C SER A 13 40.42 -51.29 -45.81
N ALA A 14 40.47 -49.95 -45.71
CA ALA A 14 41.50 -49.03 -46.20
C ALA A 14 41.53 -48.83 -47.73
N LEU A 15 41.16 -47.64 -48.23
CA LEU A 15 41.84 -47.01 -49.38
C LEU A 15 41.54 -45.50 -49.50
N LEU A 16 42.62 -44.74 -49.53
CA LEU A 16 42.75 -43.29 -49.75
C LEU A 16 43.42 -43.05 -51.11
N ARG A 17 43.01 -42.01 -51.87
CA ARG A 17 43.85 -41.17 -52.75
C ARG A 17 43.02 -39.95 -53.21
N ARG A 18 43.37 -38.72 -52.79
CA ARG A 18 44.22 -37.67 -53.44
C ARG A 18 43.55 -37.10 -54.71
N LEU A 19 43.58 -35.81 -55.08
CA LEU A 19 44.03 -34.49 -54.59
C LEU A 19 43.73 -33.53 -55.78
N SER A 20 43.14 -32.34 -55.57
CA SER A 20 43.41 -31.11 -56.38
C SER A 20 42.45 -29.94 -56.05
N THR A 21 43.02 -28.77 -55.75
CA THR A 21 42.42 -27.41 -55.70
C THR A 21 43.19 -26.51 -56.71
N PRO A 22 42.94 -25.18 -56.97
CA PRO A 22 41.92 -24.22 -56.46
C PRO A 22 41.31 -23.15 -57.46
N THR A 23 40.19 -22.50 -57.03
CA THR A 23 39.71 -21.06 -57.16
C THR A 23 39.26 -20.42 -58.51
N PRO A 24 38.55 -19.24 -58.53
CA PRO A 24 37.42 -18.71 -57.69
C PRO A 24 36.33 -17.93 -58.50
N SER A 25 35.10 -17.71 -57.96
CA SER A 25 34.35 -16.42 -58.07
C SER A 25 32.92 -16.43 -57.49
N SER A 26 32.55 -15.27 -56.92
CA SER A 26 31.22 -14.62 -56.77
C SER A 26 30.14 -15.20 -55.83
N SER A 27 30.09 -14.56 -54.65
CA SER A 27 28.94 -13.92 -54.00
C SER A 27 27.59 -14.65 -53.95
N LEU A 28 27.19 -15.06 -52.74
CA LEU A 28 25.83 -14.92 -52.20
C LEU A 28 25.88 -15.04 -50.67
N SER A 29 25.04 -14.23 -50.03
CA SER A 29 24.99 -13.87 -48.61
C SER A 29 24.65 -15.02 -47.65
N SER A 30 25.43 -15.15 -46.56
CA SER A 30 25.06 -15.92 -45.36
C SER A 30 24.58 -14.99 -44.23
N PRO A 31 23.67 -15.44 -43.35
CA PRO A 31 23.22 -14.66 -42.20
C PRO A 31 24.33 -14.56 -41.15
N ARG A 32 24.47 -13.37 -40.53
CA ARG A 32 25.50 -13.05 -39.53
C ARG A 32 25.29 -13.85 -38.22
N PRO A 33 26.37 -14.27 -37.54
CA PRO A 33 26.30 -14.84 -36.21
C PRO A 33 26.01 -13.77 -35.15
N VAL A 34 25.22 -14.15 -34.14
CA VAL A 34 24.95 -13.39 -32.93
C VAL A 34 26.27 -13.16 -32.19
N VAL A 35 26.73 -11.90 -32.14
CA VAL A 35 27.87 -11.49 -31.34
C VAL A 35 27.42 -11.46 -29.87
N LEU A 36 27.92 -12.42 -29.09
CA LEU A 36 27.90 -12.35 -27.63
C LEU A 36 28.75 -11.14 -27.22
N LEU A 37 28.12 -10.06 -26.77
CA LEU A 37 28.81 -8.94 -26.16
C LEU A 37 29.40 -9.42 -24.83
N HIS A 38 30.72 -9.63 -24.82
CA HIS A 38 31.51 -9.70 -23.61
C HIS A 38 31.33 -8.39 -22.84
N HIS A 39 30.56 -8.42 -21.76
CA HIS A 39 30.56 -7.35 -20.78
C HIS A 39 31.95 -7.26 -20.17
N VAL A 40 32.62 -6.13 -20.45
CA VAL A 40 33.86 -5.71 -19.81
C VAL A 40 33.62 -5.66 -18.31
N HIS A 41 34.32 -6.52 -17.58
CA HIS A 41 34.41 -6.54 -16.13
C HIS A 41 34.96 -5.20 -15.63
N HIS A 42 34.10 -4.33 -15.13
CA HIS A 42 34.53 -3.35 -14.13
C HIS A 42 34.65 -4.10 -12.80
N GLY A 43 35.88 -4.16 -12.28
CA GLY A 43 36.23 -4.86 -11.04
C GLY A 43 35.40 -4.40 -9.83
N PRO A 44 35.43 -5.18 -8.73
CA PRO A 44 34.56 -4.95 -7.59
C PRO A 44 34.89 -3.60 -6.93
N ARG A 45 33.96 -2.64 -7.03
CA ARG A 45 33.92 -1.52 -6.08
C ARG A 45 33.72 -2.14 -4.71
N ARG A 46 34.73 -2.01 -3.84
CA ARG A 46 34.68 -2.43 -2.43
C ARG A 46 33.32 -2.03 -1.84
N ALA A 47 32.48 -3.03 -1.55
CA ALA A 47 31.30 -2.84 -0.73
C ALA A 47 31.79 -2.26 0.60
N ARG A 48 31.45 -1.01 0.89
CA ARG A 48 31.62 -0.48 2.24
C ARG A 48 30.75 -1.34 3.13
N HIS A 49 31.35 -2.03 4.10
CA HIS A 49 30.62 -2.75 5.14
C HIS A 49 29.77 -1.73 5.92
N TYR A 50 28.50 -1.62 5.56
CA TYR A 50 27.53 -0.73 6.24
C TYR A 50 26.94 -1.35 7.51
N TYR A 51 27.39 -2.54 7.91
CA TYR A 51 26.85 -3.28 9.03
C TYR A 51 27.98 -3.80 9.92
N SER A 52 28.31 -3.04 10.96
CA SER A 52 29.01 -3.56 12.13
C SER A 52 27.94 -3.84 13.18
N THR A 53 27.66 -5.11 13.44
CA THR A 53 26.91 -5.51 14.63
C THR A 53 27.86 -5.39 15.81
N GLU A 54 27.84 -4.24 16.47
CA GLU A 54 28.17 -4.29 17.90
C GLU A 54 27.15 -5.22 18.55
N SER A 55 27.68 -6.27 19.16
CA SER A 55 26.94 -7.29 19.89
C SER A 55 26.18 -6.62 21.03
N THR A 56 24.93 -6.21 20.79
CA THR A 56 23.97 -6.03 21.88
C THR A 56 23.82 -7.40 22.51
N THR A 57 24.27 -7.53 23.75
CA THR A 57 24.24 -8.75 24.57
C THR A 57 22.88 -9.44 24.42
N ALA A 58 22.89 -10.53 23.65
CA ALA A 58 21.70 -11.35 23.45
C ALA A 58 21.36 -12.01 24.79
N THR A 59 20.22 -11.65 25.36
CA THR A 59 19.62 -12.37 26.48
C THR A 59 19.21 -13.76 25.97
N THR A 60 20.14 -14.71 25.96
CA THR A 60 19.88 -16.12 25.69
C THR A 60 19.25 -16.73 26.93
N GLY A 61 17.95 -16.48 27.12
CA GLY A 61 17.12 -17.11 28.14
C GLY A 61 15.73 -17.38 27.58
N ASP A 62 14.96 -18.27 28.22
CA ASP A 62 13.58 -18.62 27.83
C ASP A 62 12.61 -17.41 27.84
N ASN A 63 13.07 -16.21 28.22
CA ASN A 63 12.35 -14.92 28.20
C ASN A 63 12.69 -14.01 27.00
N ALA A 64 13.46 -14.46 26.01
CA ALA A 64 13.73 -13.65 24.82
C ALA A 64 12.42 -13.36 24.04
N PRO A 65 12.25 -12.16 23.46
CA PRO A 65 11.02 -11.82 22.76
C PRO A 65 10.83 -12.72 21.52
N LEU A 66 9.57 -13.03 21.21
CA LEU A 66 9.20 -13.86 20.05
C LEU A 66 9.56 -13.20 18.72
N ILE A 67 9.65 -11.88 18.71
CA ILE A 67 10.12 -11.05 17.59
C ILE A 67 11.17 -10.09 18.15
N ARG A 68 12.36 -10.08 17.53
CA ARG A 68 13.36 -9.05 17.81
C ARG A 68 13.14 -7.90 16.84
N VAL A 69 13.05 -6.69 17.37
CA VAL A 69 12.85 -5.47 16.59
C VAL A 69 14.17 -4.71 16.53
N THR A 70 14.57 -4.29 15.33
CA THR A 70 15.73 -3.42 15.12
C THR A 70 15.36 -2.34 14.12
N ASP A 71 15.55 -1.08 14.49
CA ASP A 71 15.33 0.06 13.60
C ASP A 71 16.67 0.61 13.12
N LEU A 72 16.88 0.69 11.80
CA LEU A 72 18.06 1.28 11.17
C LEU A 72 17.68 2.64 10.55
N PRO A 73 18.53 3.67 10.60
CA PRO A 73 18.23 4.93 9.95
C PRO A 73 18.04 4.74 8.44
N ALA A 74 16.95 5.28 7.89
CA ALA A 74 16.75 5.35 6.45
C ALA A 74 17.47 6.60 5.89
N PRO A 75 17.83 6.62 4.59
CA PRO A 75 18.29 7.84 3.94
C PRO A 75 17.32 9.00 4.13
N ASN A 76 17.86 10.16 4.52
CA ASN A 76 17.19 11.45 4.71
C ASN A 76 16.15 11.52 5.84
N SER A 77 15.14 10.64 5.87
CA SER A 77 14.08 10.65 6.88
C SER A 77 13.54 9.25 7.19
N GLY A 78 13.13 9.03 8.44
CA GLY A 78 12.53 7.77 8.88
C GLY A 78 13.55 6.67 9.19
N HIS A 79 13.04 5.45 9.31
CA HIS A 79 13.86 4.27 9.61
C HIS A 79 13.40 3.02 8.83
N ILE A 80 14.31 2.07 8.63
CA ILE A 80 14.02 0.72 8.16
C ILE A 80 13.80 -0.14 9.40
N ARG A 81 12.61 -0.74 9.54
CA ARG A 81 12.29 -1.64 10.64
C ARG A 81 12.59 -3.09 10.27
N ILE A 82 13.28 -3.80 11.13
CA ILE A 82 13.62 -5.23 10.97
C ILE A 82 12.91 -6.00 12.06
N LEU A 83 12.12 -7.00 11.68
CA LEU A 83 11.44 -7.93 12.56
C LEU A 83 12.04 -9.33 12.36
N GLU A 84 12.79 -9.82 13.34
CA GLU A 84 13.36 -11.17 13.31
C GLU A 84 12.51 -12.15 14.14
N LEU A 85 11.95 -13.17 13.48
CA LEU A 85 11.23 -14.26 14.16
C LEU A 85 12.20 -15.07 15.03
N ASN A 86 11.89 -15.26 16.31
CA ASN A 86 12.82 -15.79 17.31
C ASN A 86 12.23 -16.93 18.15
N ARG A 87 11.91 -18.05 17.49
CA ARG A 87 11.54 -19.33 18.13
C ARG A 87 12.48 -20.46 17.68
N PRO A 88 13.74 -20.49 18.13
CA PRO A 88 14.74 -21.47 17.69
C PRO A 88 14.30 -22.92 17.91
N LYS A 89 13.77 -23.24 19.10
CA LYS A 89 13.26 -24.59 19.44
C LYS A 89 12.12 -25.08 18.52
N ALA A 90 11.39 -24.15 17.89
CA ALA A 90 10.26 -24.43 17.02
C ALA A 90 10.55 -24.12 15.54
N ARG A 91 11.79 -23.77 15.17
CA ARG A 91 12.16 -23.34 13.80
C ARG A 91 11.24 -22.23 13.26
N ASN A 92 10.89 -21.28 14.13
CA ASN A 92 9.96 -20.20 13.85
C ASN A 92 8.57 -20.67 13.38
N ALA A 93 8.11 -21.84 13.83
CA ALA A 93 6.74 -22.24 13.59
C ALA A 93 5.77 -21.17 14.15
N ILE A 94 4.67 -20.93 13.45
CA ILE A 94 3.70 -19.88 13.79
C ILE A 94 2.73 -20.43 14.83
N SER A 95 2.97 -20.04 16.08
CA SER A 95 2.02 -20.23 17.19
C SER A 95 1.09 -19.03 17.33
N ARG A 96 0.04 -19.13 18.14
CA ARG A 96 -0.82 -17.97 18.50
C ARG A 96 0.00 -16.79 19.02
N ALA A 97 0.85 -17.03 20.02
CA ALA A 97 1.67 -15.97 20.61
C ALA A 97 2.63 -15.30 19.62
N LEU A 98 3.24 -16.06 18.69
CA LEU A 98 4.10 -15.46 17.66
C LEU A 98 3.28 -14.61 16.69
N LEU A 99 2.10 -15.11 16.31
CA LEU A 99 1.20 -14.41 15.41
C LEU A 99 0.68 -13.11 16.02
N ASP A 100 0.30 -13.12 17.29
CA ASP A 100 -0.14 -11.93 18.03
C ASP A 100 0.98 -10.89 18.16
N SER A 101 2.20 -11.35 18.48
CA SER A 101 3.38 -10.48 18.52
C SER A 101 3.67 -9.86 17.15
N LEU A 102 3.58 -10.65 16.07
CA LEU A 102 3.77 -10.16 14.70
C LEU A 102 2.70 -9.15 14.32
N ARG A 103 1.45 -9.44 14.68
CA ARG A 103 0.32 -8.56 14.41
C ARG A 103 0.50 -7.20 15.09
N SER A 104 0.95 -7.19 16.35
CA SER A 104 1.23 -5.96 17.09
C SER A 104 2.28 -5.09 16.40
N GLU A 105 3.38 -5.69 15.91
CA GLU A 105 4.42 -4.95 15.19
C GLU A 105 3.92 -4.39 13.85
N ILE A 106 3.09 -5.14 13.13
CA ILE A 106 2.46 -4.68 11.88
C ILE A 106 1.50 -3.52 12.14
N ASP A 107 0.65 -3.64 13.17
CA ASP A 107 -0.30 -2.59 13.54
C ASP A 107 0.43 -1.32 14.01
N ALA A 108 1.57 -1.47 14.69
CA ALA A 108 2.42 -0.34 15.08
C ALA A 108 3.01 0.42 13.87
N VAL A 109 3.23 -0.25 12.73
CA VAL A 109 3.61 0.42 11.48
C VAL A 109 2.40 1.09 10.85
N HIS A 110 1.26 0.42 10.75
CA HIS A 110 0.02 1.02 10.24
C HIS A 110 -0.36 2.29 11.00
N ALA A 111 -0.20 2.31 12.32
CA ALA A 111 -0.50 3.46 13.18
C ALA A 111 0.34 4.71 12.87
N GLN A 112 1.39 4.60 12.06
CA GLN A 112 2.22 5.72 11.62
C GLN A 112 1.65 6.39 10.35
N TYR A 113 0.60 5.82 9.76
CA TYR A 113 0.01 6.25 8.49
C TYR A 113 -1.50 6.43 8.61
N ASP A 114 -2.01 7.50 8.01
CA ASP A 114 -3.44 7.74 7.94
C ASP A 114 -4.07 6.75 6.95
N PRO A 115 -5.07 5.96 7.36
CA PRO A 115 -5.60 4.88 6.52
C PRO A 115 -6.39 5.38 5.31
N ALA A 116 -6.91 6.61 5.33
CA ALA A 116 -7.69 7.17 4.22
C ALA A 116 -6.79 7.79 3.16
N THR A 117 -5.72 8.47 3.60
CA THR A 117 -4.84 9.25 2.74
C THR A 117 -3.51 8.56 2.47
N GLY A 118 -3.09 7.59 3.28
CA GLY A 118 -1.76 6.95 3.22
C GLY A 118 -0.60 7.90 3.53
N ASN A 119 -0.90 9.06 4.11
CA ASN A 119 0.09 10.04 4.53
C ASN A 119 0.65 9.67 5.90
N GLU A 120 1.89 10.05 6.15
CA GLU A 120 2.50 9.92 7.47
C GLU A 120 1.69 10.75 8.47
N ILE A 121 1.30 10.13 9.59
CA ILE A 121 0.65 10.85 10.68
C ILE A 121 1.76 11.64 11.38
N PRO A 122 1.66 12.99 11.45
CA PRO A 122 2.61 13.78 12.20
C PRO A 122 2.63 13.27 13.62
N THR A 123 3.78 12.80 14.04
CA THR A 123 3.96 12.40 15.41
C THR A 123 3.89 13.67 16.25
N PRO A 124 2.92 13.84 17.17
CA PRO A 124 3.01 14.96 18.10
C PRO A 124 4.36 14.81 18.80
N ALA A 125 5.11 15.91 18.95
CA ALA A 125 6.30 15.89 19.80
C ALA A 125 5.92 15.18 21.11
N TRP A 126 6.50 14.01 21.37
CA TRP A 126 6.06 13.05 22.40
C TRP A 126 6.30 13.55 23.85
N GLY A 127 6.19 14.85 24.09
CA GLY A 127 6.50 15.52 25.36
C GLY A 127 5.31 15.75 26.30
N GLU A 128 4.05 15.77 25.86
CA GLU A 128 2.97 16.32 26.71
C GLU A 128 1.79 15.40 27.04
N ARG A 129 1.68 14.18 26.48
CA ARG A 129 0.50 13.31 26.73
C ARG A 129 0.76 11.95 27.38
N PHE A 130 2.01 11.55 27.53
CA PHE A 130 2.40 10.34 28.28
C PHE A 130 3.72 10.58 29.02
N SER A 131 3.74 11.55 29.92
CA SER A 131 4.85 11.73 30.85
C SER A 131 4.81 10.68 31.95
N GLY A 132 5.83 9.85 32.01
CA GLY A 132 6.24 9.11 33.21
C GLY A 132 5.74 7.67 33.30
N GLU A 133 6.40 6.76 32.58
CA GLU A 133 6.77 5.38 33.00
C GLU A 133 6.97 4.46 31.79
N LEU A 134 6.18 4.62 30.71
CA LEU A 134 6.23 3.70 29.55
C LEU A 134 7.40 3.95 28.58
N LEU A 135 7.79 5.22 28.37
CA LEU A 135 8.93 5.57 27.51
C LEU A 135 10.29 5.10 28.09
N ALA A 136 10.39 4.97 29.41
CA ALA A 136 11.63 4.51 30.06
C ALA A 136 11.86 3.00 29.86
N ALA A 137 10.80 2.21 29.68
CA ALA A 137 10.89 0.77 29.43
C ALA A 137 11.23 0.43 27.96
N ALA A 138 11.05 1.37 27.03
CA ALA A 138 11.23 1.16 25.59
C ALA A 138 12.64 1.48 25.04
N GLY A 139 13.59 1.88 25.91
CA GLY A 139 14.96 2.23 25.49
C GLY A 139 14.99 3.51 24.65
N GLY A 140 15.38 4.62 25.28
CA GLY A 140 15.40 5.94 24.66
C GLY A 140 16.07 5.96 23.28
N GLY A 141 15.27 6.19 22.24
CA GLY A 141 15.72 6.46 20.88
C GLY A 141 15.23 7.84 20.47
N GLN A 142 16.13 8.67 19.91
CA GLN A 142 15.75 9.89 19.19
C GLN A 142 14.56 9.63 18.27
N GLU A 143 13.61 10.56 18.13
CA GLU A 143 12.47 10.43 17.20
C GLU A 143 12.98 10.11 15.78
N ARG A 144 12.98 8.83 15.39
CA ARG A 144 13.58 8.35 14.12
C ARG A 144 12.67 8.52 12.90
N GLY A 145 11.64 9.37 12.98
CA GLY A 145 10.59 9.47 11.95
C GLY A 145 9.85 8.14 11.70
N PRO A 146 8.91 8.08 10.74
CA PRO A 146 8.12 6.88 10.48
C PRO A 146 8.94 5.77 9.81
N THR A 147 8.42 4.54 9.86
CA THR A 147 8.95 3.35 9.21
C THR A 147 8.86 3.54 7.70
N ARG A 148 9.98 3.52 6.99
CA ARG A 148 10.06 3.72 5.53
C ARG A 148 10.12 2.43 4.73
N ALA A 149 10.55 1.35 5.36
CA ALA A 149 10.52 -0.01 4.83
C ALA A 149 10.54 -1.01 6.00
N LEU A 150 9.98 -2.20 5.78
CA LEU A 150 9.93 -3.30 6.75
C LEU A 150 10.66 -4.53 6.21
N ILE A 151 11.51 -5.14 7.03
CA ILE A 151 12.17 -6.40 6.71
C ILE A 151 11.68 -7.48 7.69
N LEU A 152 11.14 -8.57 7.16
CA LEU A 152 10.95 -9.80 7.91
C LEU A 152 12.18 -10.68 7.74
N ALA A 153 12.78 -11.09 8.85
CA ALA A 153 13.93 -11.95 8.89
C ALA A 153 13.74 -13.03 9.98
N SER A 154 14.73 -13.87 10.14
CA SER A 154 14.74 -14.91 11.17
C SER A 154 15.92 -14.69 12.10
N ALA A 155 15.71 -14.88 13.40
CA ALA A 155 16.75 -15.00 14.41
C ALA A 155 17.36 -16.43 14.48
N VAL A 156 16.89 -17.36 13.63
CA VAL A 156 17.14 -18.80 13.69
C VAL A 156 17.82 -19.29 12.41
N ASP A 157 19.02 -19.86 12.54
CA ASP A 157 19.89 -20.20 11.40
C ASP A 157 19.29 -21.27 10.47
N THR A 158 18.58 -22.24 11.05
CA THR A 158 18.07 -23.41 10.34
C THR A 158 16.74 -23.18 9.63
N SER A 159 16.11 -22.02 9.79
CA SER A 159 14.76 -21.78 9.27
C SER A 159 14.44 -20.29 9.21
N PHE A 160 13.87 -19.84 8.10
CA PHE A 160 13.11 -18.59 8.09
C PHE A 160 11.82 -18.79 8.89
N CYS A 161 10.97 -19.72 8.45
CA CYS A 161 9.76 -20.14 9.14
C CYS A 161 9.29 -21.51 8.62
N ALA A 162 9.11 -22.46 9.54
CA ALA A 162 8.73 -23.84 9.19
C ALA A 162 7.22 -24.05 8.92
N GLY A 163 6.40 -22.99 8.99
CA GLY A 163 4.95 -23.06 8.83
C GLY A 163 4.19 -22.93 10.15
N ALA A 164 2.91 -23.33 10.17
CA ALA A 164 2.11 -23.31 11.39
C ALA A 164 2.66 -24.29 12.45
N ASP A 165 2.53 -23.95 13.73
CA ASP A 165 2.96 -24.80 14.84
C ASP A 165 2.00 -25.99 15.02
N LEU A 166 2.29 -27.09 14.32
CA LEU A 166 1.47 -28.30 14.37
C LEU A 166 1.44 -28.97 15.75
N LYS A 167 2.43 -28.70 16.62
CA LYS A 167 2.40 -29.20 18.00
C LYS A 167 1.34 -28.47 18.81
N GLU A 168 1.25 -27.15 18.66
CA GLU A 168 0.18 -26.36 19.26
C GLU A 168 -1.19 -26.75 18.67
N ARG A 169 -1.28 -26.85 17.34
CA ARG A 169 -2.55 -27.14 16.64
C ARG A 169 -3.11 -28.52 16.92
N ARG A 170 -2.29 -29.49 17.36
CA ARG A 170 -2.76 -30.84 17.69
C ARG A 170 -3.85 -30.83 18.77
N GLY A 171 -3.83 -29.84 19.67
CA GLY A 171 -4.81 -29.69 20.74
C GLY A 171 -6.05 -28.88 20.37
N PHE A 172 -6.14 -28.33 19.16
CA PHE A 172 -7.23 -27.41 18.81
C PHE A 172 -8.54 -28.15 18.53
N SER A 173 -9.63 -27.59 19.04
CA SER A 173 -10.97 -27.81 18.52
C SER A 173 -11.11 -27.26 17.08
N LYS A 174 -12.24 -27.58 16.43
CA LYS A 174 -12.56 -27.03 15.10
C LYS A 174 -12.71 -25.50 15.15
N ASP A 175 -13.31 -24.97 16.21
CA ASP A 175 -13.53 -23.53 16.38
C ASP A 175 -12.21 -22.79 16.64
N GLU A 176 -11.34 -23.34 17.48
CA GLU A 176 -9.98 -22.79 17.67
C GLU A 176 -9.17 -22.83 16.37
N THR A 177 -9.34 -23.89 15.57
CA THR A 177 -8.70 -23.97 14.25
C THR A 177 -9.23 -22.87 13.32
N ALA A 178 -10.54 -22.63 13.30
CA ALA A 178 -11.14 -21.57 12.50
C ALA A 178 -10.68 -20.18 12.96
N ALA A 179 -10.67 -19.92 14.27
CA ALA A 179 -10.21 -18.67 14.86
C ALA A 179 -8.72 -18.40 14.56
N PHE A 180 -7.87 -19.43 14.70
CA PHE A 180 -6.45 -19.32 14.36
C PHE A 180 -6.23 -19.03 12.88
N LEU A 181 -6.95 -19.72 11.98
CA LEU A 181 -6.86 -19.46 10.54
C LEU A 181 -7.34 -18.05 10.17
N LEU A 182 -8.39 -17.55 10.83
CA LEU A 182 -8.85 -16.18 10.66
C LEU A 182 -7.77 -15.18 11.09
N ALA A 183 -7.21 -15.34 12.29
CA ALA A 183 -6.12 -14.48 12.79
C ALA A 183 -4.90 -14.51 11.87
N LEU A 184 -4.56 -15.69 11.34
CA LEU A 184 -3.43 -15.88 10.44
C LEU A 184 -3.65 -15.12 9.12
N ARG A 185 -4.83 -15.29 8.50
CA ARG A 185 -5.23 -14.59 7.28
C ARG A 185 -5.27 -13.09 7.47
N THR A 186 -5.88 -12.59 8.54
CA THR A 186 -6.01 -11.14 8.78
C THR A 186 -4.66 -10.49 9.07
N THR A 187 -3.76 -11.18 9.78
CA THR A 187 -2.40 -10.70 10.00
C THR A 187 -1.60 -10.64 8.70
N PHE A 188 -1.69 -11.68 7.86
CA PHE A 188 -0.99 -11.73 6.59
C PHE A 188 -1.55 -10.75 5.55
N THR A 189 -2.86 -10.49 5.59
CA THR A 189 -3.48 -9.42 4.83
C THR A 189 -3.02 -8.05 5.32
N SER A 190 -3.00 -7.82 6.65
CA SER A 190 -2.52 -6.57 7.23
C SER A 190 -1.07 -6.26 6.84
N LEU A 191 -0.20 -7.28 6.84
CA LEU A 191 1.18 -7.18 6.34
C LEU A 191 1.23 -6.79 4.85
N SER A 192 0.44 -7.47 4.02
CA SER A 192 0.42 -7.22 2.56
C SER A 192 -0.19 -5.87 2.18
N THR A 193 -0.89 -5.20 3.09
CA THR A 193 -1.48 -3.87 2.85
C THR A 193 -0.70 -2.75 3.52
N LEU A 194 0.48 -3.03 4.09
CA LEU A 194 1.34 -1.97 4.63
C LEU A 194 1.71 -1.00 3.50
N PRO A 195 1.65 0.32 3.75
CA PRO A 195 1.86 1.31 2.69
C PRO A 195 3.35 1.49 2.34
N VAL A 196 4.25 0.70 2.92
CA VAL A 196 5.70 0.79 2.79
C VAL A 196 6.27 -0.48 2.16
N PRO A 197 7.43 -0.41 1.48
CA PRO A 197 8.12 -1.59 0.98
C PRO A 197 8.32 -2.63 2.09
N THR A 198 8.03 -3.89 1.78
CA THR A 198 8.19 -5.02 2.72
C THR A 198 9.05 -6.09 2.06
N ILE A 199 10.02 -6.62 2.80
CA ILE A 199 11.02 -7.55 2.27
C ILE A 199 11.11 -8.77 3.18
N SER A 200 11.04 -9.98 2.63
CA SER A 200 11.36 -11.21 3.34
C SER A 200 12.80 -11.64 3.06
N ALA A 201 13.62 -11.70 4.11
CA ALA A 201 15.00 -12.16 4.07
C ALA A 201 15.07 -13.66 4.48
N ILE A 202 15.10 -14.55 3.49
CA ILE A 202 14.97 -16.00 3.66
C ILE A 202 16.35 -16.67 3.64
N SER A 203 16.85 -16.98 4.84
CA SER A 203 18.18 -17.58 5.07
C SER A 203 18.25 -19.09 4.90
N SER A 204 17.11 -19.78 4.87
CA SER A 204 17.05 -21.24 4.87
C SER A 204 15.62 -21.72 4.52
N LEU A 205 14.97 -22.46 5.40
CA LEU A 205 13.67 -23.07 5.17
C LEU A 205 12.50 -22.07 5.28
N ALA A 206 11.65 -21.97 4.26
CA ALA A 206 10.34 -21.31 4.35
C ALA A 206 9.24 -22.23 3.80
N LEU A 207 8.44 -22.84 4.69
CA LEU A 207 7.44 -23.84 4.29
C LEU A 207 6.04 -23.49 4.76
N GLY A 208 5.05 -23.83 3.94
CA GLY A 208 3.63 -23.66 4.22
C GLY A 208 3.33 -22.23 4.69
N GLY A 209 2.75 -22.07 5.87
CA GLY A 209 2.52 -20.76 6.51
C GLY A 209 3.74 -19.82 6.54
N GLY A 210 4.97 -20.34 6.55
CA GLY A 210 6.20 -19.54 6.48
C GLY A 210 6.49 -19.00 5.09
N LEU A 211 6.19 -19.76 4.04
CA LEU A 211 6.20 -19.24 2.67
C LEU A 211 5.01 -18.32 2.43
N GLU A 212 3.83 -18.62 2.98
CA GLU A 212 2.67 -17.72 2.91
C GLU A 212 2.95 -16.36 3.58
N LEU A 213 3.69 -16.34 4.69
CA LEU A 213 4.17 -15.10 5.31
C LEU A 213 5.08 -14.32 4.35
N ALA A 214 6.01 -15.00 3.69
CA ALA A 214 6.91 -14.35 2.74
C ALA A 214 6.19 -13.85 1.47
N LEU A 215 5.18 -14.58 1.00
CA LEU A 215 4.32 -14.18 -0.11
C LEU A 215 3.45 -12.95 0.22
N SER A 216 3.24 -12.65 1.50
CA SER A 216 2.58 -11.42 1.95
C SER A 216 3.49 -10.19 1.94
N THR A 217 4.76 -10.32 1.56
CA THR A 217 5.67 -9.17 1.39
C THR A 217 5.83 -8.77 -0.08
N HIS A 218 6.32 -7.56 -0.34
CA HIS A 218 6.56 -7.08 -1.70
C HIS A 218 7.73 -7.79 -2.36
N PHE A 219 8.83 -8.01 -1.63
CA PHE A 219 10.05 -8.62 -2.15
C PHE A 219 10.52 -9.81 -1.31
N ARG A 220 11.16 -10.79 -1.94
CA ARG A 220 11.77 -11.97 -1.32
C ARG A 220 13.22 -12.09 -1.74
N VAL A 221 14.12 -12.01 -0.77
CA VAL A 221 15.56 -12.25 -0.94
C VAL A 221 15.87 -13.62 -0.36
N LEU A 222 16.38 -14.54 -1.18
CA LEU A 222 16.72 -15.89 -0.77
C LEU A 222 18.23 -16.10 -0.77
N THR A 223 18.71 -16.90 0.17
CA THR A 223 20.06 -17.47 0.14
C THR A 223 20.11 -18.69 -0.77
N SER A 224 21.28 -19.00 -1.34
CA SER A 224 21.45 -20.14 -2.25
C SER A 224 21.16 -21.51 -1.61
N ASN A 225 21.26 -21.63 -0.28
CA ASN A 225 20.88 -22.83 0.48
C ASN A 225 19.41 -22.85 0.93
N ALA A 226 18.62 -21.82 0.62
CA ALA A 226 17.21 -21.77 0.98
C ALA A 226 16.39 -22.85 0.24
N THR A 227 15.33 -23.31 0.91
CA THR A 227 14.35 -24.25 0.34
C THR A 227 12.96 -23.77 0.71
N VAL A 228 12.09 -23.64 -0.29
CA VAL A 228 10.74 -23.10 -0.10
C VAL A 228 9.67 -24.01 -0.69
N GLY A 229 8.43 -23.94 -0.19
CA GLY A 229 7.32 -24.68 -0.76
C GLY A 229 6.04 -24.65 0.07
N LEU A 230 4.95 -25.14 -0.53
CA LEU A 230 3.62 -25.24 0.07
C LEU A 230 3.20 -26.72 0.19
N PRO A 231 3.72 -27.47 1.19
CA PRO A 231 3.56 -28.91 1.30
C PRO A 231 2.22 -29.38 1.88
N GLU A 232 1.27 -28.48 2.13
CA GLU A 232 0.02 -28.69 2.86
C GLU A 232 -0.81 -29.88 2.37
N THR A 233 -0.84 -30.12 1.06
CA THR A 233 -1.59 -31.24 0.45
C THR A 233 -1.10 -32.60 0.93
N ARG A 234 0.18 -32.72 1.31
CA ARG A 234 0.74 -33.93 1.94
C ARG A 234 0.28 -34.15 3.38
N LEU A 235 -0.31 -33.13 3.99
CA LEU A 235 -0.90 -33.17 5.33
C LEU A 235 -2.43 -33.23 5.28
N GLY A 236 -3.03 -33.43 4.10
CA GLY A 236 -4.48 -33.47 3.92
C GLY A 236 -5.17 -32.11 4.10
N ILE A 237 -4.43 -31.01 3.96
CA ILE A 237 -4.93 -29.64 4.03
C ILE A 237 -4.48 -28.84 2.80
N ILE A 238 -4.87 -27.57 2.71
CA ILE A 238 -4.41 -26.65 1.65
C ILE A 238 -3.69 -25.45 2.28
N PRO A 239 -2.86 -24.72 1.52
CA PRO A 239 -2.34 -23.43 1.96
C PRO A 239 -3.50 -22.52 2.36
N GLY A 240 -3.46 -22.03 3.59
CA GLY A 240 -4.62 -21.48 4.26
C GLY A 240 -4.55 -19.99 4.52
N ALA A 241 -3.37 -19.37 4.39
CA ALA A 241 -3.09 -17.97 4.69
C ALA A 241 -2.76 -17.13 3.44
N GLY A 242 -3.03 -17.67 2.26
CA GLY A 242 -3.06 -16.97 0.98
C GLY A 242 -2.10 -17.48 -0.09
N GLY A 243 -1.41 -18.59 0.17
CA GLY A 243 -0.56 -19.27 -0.81
C GLY A 243 -1.32 -19.68 -2.08
N THR A 244 -2.63 -19.97 -1.98
CA THR A 244 -3.47 -20.35 -3.12
C THR A 244 -3.84 -19.20 -4.06
N PHE A 245 -3.64 -17.94 -3.67
CA PHE A 245 -3.91 -16.78 -4.53
C PHE A 245 -2.70 -15.87 -4.73
N ARG A 246 -1.80 -15.73 -3.74
CA ARG A 246 -0.58 -14.93 -3.87
C ARG A 246 0.48 -15.61 -4.73
N LEU A 247 0.70 -16.93 -4.57
CA LEU A 247 1.67 -17.66 -5.39
C LEU A 247 1.30 -17.68 -6.89
N PRO A 248 0.07 -18.02 -7.31
CA PRO A 248 -0.28 -18.00 -8.74
C PRO A 248 -0.29 -16.60 -9.33
N ALA A 249 -0.57 -15.55 -8.56
CA ALA A 249 -0.42 -14.17 -9.03
C ALA A 249 1.07 -13.81 -9.31
N LEU A 250 1.99 -14.38 -8.52
CA LEU A 250 3.42 -14.12 -8.63
C LEU A 250 4.11 -14.94 -9.74
N ILE A 251 3.88 -16.26 -9.80
CA ILE A 251 4.60 -17.18 -10.71
C ILE A 251 3.71 -17.80 -11.78
N GLY A 252 2.46 -17.37 -11.90
CA GLY A 252 1.47 -17.93 -12.80
C GLY A 252 0.85 -19.23 -12.30
N VAL A 253 -0.41 -19.45 -12.70
CA VAL A 253 -1.23 -20.61 -12.29
C VAL A 253 -0.56 -21.96 -12.55
N PRO A 254 0.07 -22.24 -13.72
CA PRO A 254 0.64 -23.56 -13.98
C PRO A 254 1.77 -23.95 -13.01
N ARG A 255 2.70 -23.03 -12.74
CA ARG A 255 3.83 -23.25 -11.81
C ARG A 255 3.34 -23.35 -10.37
N ALA A 256 2.42 -22.47 -9.97
CA ALA A 256 1.84 -22.53 -8.63
C ALA A 256 1.05 -23.83 -8.40
N ARG A 257 0.31 -24.31 -9.40
CA ARG A 257 -0.43 -25.58 -9.32
C ARG A 257 0.52 -26.76 -9.11
N ASP A 258 1.63 -26.82 -9.82
CA ASP A 258 2.66 -27.84 -9.61
C ASP A 258 3.17 -27.84 -8.15
N LEU A 259 3.58 -26.67 -7.63
CA LEU A 259 4.07 -26.55 -6.26
C LEU A 259 3.02 -26.92 -5.20
N ILE A 260 1.78 -26.42 -5.35
CA ILE A 260 0.70 -26.60 -4.37
C ILE A 260 0.13 -28.02 -4.40
N VAL A 261 -0.18 -28.55 -5.59
CA VAL A 261 -0.86 -29.86 -5.72
C VAL A 261 0.10 -30.98 -5.40
N THR A 262 1.36 -30.92 -5.86
CA THR A 262 2.36 -31.94 -5.51
C THR A 262 2.89 -31.76 -4.09
N GLY A 263 2.79 -30.55 -3.55
CA GLY A 263 3.41 -30.14 -2.29
C GLY A 263 4.94 -30.05 -2.34
N ARG A 264 5.57 -30.18 -3.52
CA ARG A 264 7.03 -30.26 -3.64
C ARG A 264 7.71 -28.98 -3.14
N ARG A 265 8.96 -29.15 -2.73
CA ARG A 265 9.85 -28.06 -2.33
C ARG A 265 10.75 -27.71 -3.50
N VAL A 266 11.12 -26.45 -3.60
CA VAL A 266 12.03 -25.93 -4.63
C VAL A 266 13.26 -25.33 -3.96
N SER A 267 14.41 -25.48 -4.61
CA SER A 267 15.65 -24.82 -4.18
C SER A 267 15.56 -23.31 -4.44
N ALA A 268 16.46 -22.53 -3.84
CA ALA A 268 16.53 -21.09 -4.06
C ALA A 268 16.77 -20.70 -5.53
N ALA A 269 17.62 -21.44 -6.24
CA ALA A 269 17.88 -21.22 -7.66
C ALA A 269 16.63 -21.47 -8.52
N GLU A 270 15.89 -22.55 -8.24
CA GLU A 270 14.62 -22.81 -8.91
C GLU A 270 13.57 -21.75 -8.53
N ALA A 271 13.46 -21.37 -7.25
CA ALA A 271 12.55 -20.32 -6.80
C ALA A 271 12.80 -18.99 -7.52
N TYR A 272 14.07 -18.61 -7.73
CA TYR A 272 14.45 -17.44 -8.52
C TYR A 272 14.04 -17.59 -9.98
N PHE A 273 14.34 -18.73 -10.62
CA PHE A 273 13.93 -19.01 -12.01
C PHE A 273 12.41 -18.98 -12.22
N LEU A 274 11.64 -19.43 -11.21
CA LEU A 274 10.18 -19.41 -11.26
C LEU A 274 9.60 -18.00 -11.11
N GLY A 275 10.37 -17.03 -10.62
CA GLY A 275 9.90 -15.68 -10.26
C GLY A 275 9.37 -15.57 -8.82
N LEU A 276 9.59 -16.58 -7.98
CA LEU A 276 9.19 -16.57 -6.56
C LEU A 276 10.14 -15.71 -5.73
N ALA A 277 11.44 -15.76 -6.04
CA ALA A 277 12.46 -14.93 -5.41
C ALA A 277 12.82 -13.73 -6.30
N ASP A 278 12.90 -12.55 -5.70
CA ASP A 278 13.28 -11.31 -6.38
C ASP A 278 14.80 -11.14 -6.43
N ARG A 279 15.51 -11.66 -5.42
CA ARG A 279 16.97 -11.69 -5.36
C ARG A 279 17.45 -13.03 -4.79
N LEU A 280 18.57 -13.50 -5.33
CA LEU A 280 19.28 -14.70 -4.89
C LEU A 280 20.68 -14.30 -4.43
N VAL A 281 21.05 -14.71 -3.23
CA VAL A 281 22.34 -14.38 -2.59
C VAL A 281 23.11 -15.66 -2.34
N ASP A 282 24.30 -15.76 -2.90
CA ASP A 282 25.15 -16.93 -2.66
C ASP A 282 25.71 -16.94 -1.24
N VAL A 283 25.59 -18.10 -0.58
CA VAL A 283 26.30 -18.40 0.66
C VAL A 283 27.62 -19.07 0.29
N VAL A 284 28.64 -18.26 0.00
CA VAL A 284 29.99 -18.77 -0.32
C VAL A 284 30.75 -19.07 0.98
N PRO A 285 31.31 -20.27 1.17
CA PRO A 285 32.27 -20.54 2.24
C PRO A 285 33.57 -19.79 1.95
N GLU A 286 34.03 -18.94 2.87
CA GLU A 286 35.35 -18.30 2.74
C GLU A 286 36.50 -19.22 3.15
N ASP A 287 36.24 -20.21 4.03
CA ASP A 287 37.09 -21.35 4.37
C ASP A 287 36.26 -22.39 5.15
N GLU A 288 36.61 -23.68 5.05
CA GLU A 288 35.91 -24.77 5.78
C GLU A 288 35.92 -24.58 7.31
N ALA A 289 36.90 -23.85 7.84
CA ALA A 289 37.06 -23.58 9.27
C ALA A 289 36.16 -22.44 9.82
N GLN A 290 35.54 -21.63 8.94
CA GLN A 290 34.72 -20.46 9.29
C GLN A 290 33.31 -20.54 8.68
N ALA A 291 32.80 -21.76 8.48
CA ALA A 291 31.38 -21.97 8.20
C ALA A 291 30.54 -21.60 9.43
N GLU A 292 30.47 -20.30 9.72
CA GLU A 292 29.66 -19.73 10.79
C GLU A 292 28.20 -20.11 10.57
N GLU A 293 27.60 -20.74 11.58
CA GLU A 293 26.22 -21.21 11.60
C GLU A 293 25.20 -20.12 11.19
N TRP A 294 25.56 -18.85 11.40
CA TRP A 294 24.76 -17.65 11.15
C TRP A 294 25.05 -16.92 9.83
N ARG A 295 25.94 -17.44 8.98
CA ARG A 295 26.38 -16.77 7.74
C ARG A 295 25.22 -16.52 6.78
N ALA A 296 24.37 -17.53 6.57
CA ALA A 296 23.21 -17.42 5.67
C ALA A 296 22.24 -16.31 6.12
N ARG A 297 21.98 -16.20 7.43
CA ARG A 297 21.13 -15.13 7.99
C ARG A 297 21.71 -13.75 7.74
N ARG A 298 23.02 -13.60 7.93
CA ARG A 298 23.70 -12.33 7.75
C ARG A 298 23.69 -11.85 6.32
N VAL A 299 24.08 -12.70 5.38
CA VAL A 299 24.20 -12.27 3.99
C VAL A 299 22.84 -11.89 3.42
N VAL A 300 21.78 -12.63 3.77
CA VAL A 300 20.43 -12.30 3.31
C VAL A 300 19.86 -11.06 3.99
N LEU A 301 20.10 -10.89 5.29
CA LEU A 301 19.68 -9.68 5.99
C LEU A 301 20.43 -8.46 5.45
N SER A 302 21.73 -8.57 5.20
CA SER A 302 22.53 -7.51 4.59
C SER A 302 22.00 -7.11 3.22
N GLU A 303 21.65 -8.08 2.38
CA GLU A 303 21.06 -7.80 1.06
C GLU A 303 19.66 -7.20 1.18
N ALA A 304 18.83 -7.67 2.12
CA ALA A 304 17.52 -7.10 2.38
C ALA A 304 17.60 -5.65 2.91
N VAL A 305 18.55 -5.35 3.79
CA VAL A 305 18.83 -3.97 4.27
C VAL A 305 19.31 -3.09 3.12
N ARG A 306 20.16 -3.62 2.23
CA ARG A 306 20.61 -2.90 1.04
C ARG A 306 19.44 -2.58 0.11
N LEU A 307 18.58 -3.56 -0.17
CA LEU A 307 17.35 -3.36 -0.96
C LEU A 307 16.39 -2.36 -0.30
N ALA A 308 16.17 -2.45 1.00
CA ALA A 308 15.37 -1.46 1.73
C ALA A 308 15.96 -0.06 1.63
N GLY A 309 17.30 0.06 1.73
CA GLY A 309 18.03 1.30 1.53
C GLY A 309 17.80 1.89 0.13
N GLU A 310 17.89 1.07 -0.92
CA GLU A 310 17.58 1.47 -2.32
C GLU A 310 16.14 2.00 -2.44
N CYS A 311 15.15 1.31 -1.85
CA CYS A 311 13.78 1.79 -1.83
C CYS A 311 13.66 3.14 -1.10
N CYS A 312 14.37 3.32 0.02
CA CYS A 312 14.31 4.52 0.83
C CYS A 312 15.10 5.71 0.25
N GLU A 313 15.95 5.51 -0.78
CA GLU A 313 16.56 6.62 -1.55
C GLU A 313 15.50 7.42 -2.33
N GLY A 314 14.36 6.80 -2.67
CA GLY A 314 13.24 7.47 -3.31
C GLY A 314 12.46 8.39 -2.35
N GLY A 315 11.72 9.35 -2.93
CA GLY A 315 10.83 10.23 -2.17
C GLY A 315 9.77 9.42 -1.41
N PRO A 316 9.59 9.59 -0.08
CA PRO A 316 8.66 8.80 0.73
C PRO A 316 7.27 8.67 0.11
N VAL A 317 6.65 9.78 -0.26
CA VAL A 317 5.31 9.80 -0.88
C VAL A 317 5.32 9.09 -2.24
N ALA A 318 6.34 9.33 -3.05
CA ALA A 318 6.48 8.72 -4.38
C ALA A 318 6.63 7.20 -4.32
N VAL A 319 7.42 6.68 -3.37
CA VAL A 319 7.60 5.24 -3.19
C VAL A 319 6.28 4.56 -2.80
N ARG A 320 5.54 5.12 -1.83
CA ARG A 320 4.23 4.58 -1.41
C ARG A 320 3.19 4.66 -2.53
N ALA A 321 3.17 5.77 -3.26
CA ALA A 321 2.30 5.96 -4.42
C ALA A 321 2.60 4.95 -5.54
N ALA A 322 3.88 4.72 -5.83
CA ALA A 322 4.32 3.75 -6.83
C ALA A 322 3.96 2.32 -6.43
N LEU A 323 4.15 1.92 -5.16
CA LEU A 323 3.71 0.62 -4.67
C LEU A 323 2.21 0.42 -4.92
N ARG A 324 1.39 1.41 -4.59
CA ARG A 324 -0.06 1.32 -4.78
C ARG A 324 -0.45 1.21 -6.26
N ALA A 325 0.22 1.96 -7.14
CA ALA A 325 -0.01 1.90 -8.58
C ALA A 325 0.40 0.54 -9.18
N VAL A 326 1.45 -0.11 -8.66
CA VAL A 326 1.86 -1.45 -9.09
C VAL A 326 0.87 -2.53 -8.61
N GLU A 327 0.39 -2.42 -7.37
CA GLU A 327 -0.58 -3.37 -6.80
C GLU A 327 -1.94 -3.32 -7.50
N GLU A 328 -2.40 -2.11 -7.83
CA GLU A 328 -3.64 -1.88 -8.56
C GLU A 328 -3.32 -1.33 -9.96
N ALA A 329 -2.65 -2.14 -10.78
CA ALA A 329 -2.15 -1.76 -12.12
C ALA A 329 -3.27 -1.36 -13.10
N ARG A 330 -3.76 -0.12 -12.95
CA ARG A 330 -4.84 0.52 -13.71
C ARG A 330 -4.48 1.98 -13.94
N GLU A 331 -4.75 2.49 -15.14
CA GLU A 331 -4.45 3.87 -15.51
C GLU A 331 -5.07 4.89 -14.54
N GLU A 332 -6.33 4.67 -14.14
CA GLU A 332 -7.00 5.59 -13.20
C GLU A 332 -6.32 5.65 -11.83
N VAL A 333 -5.74 4.53 -11.39
CA VAL A 333 -4.98 4.48 -10.13
C VAL A 333 -3.63 5.17 -10.30
N GLU A 334 -2.94 4.94 -11.41
CA GLU A 334 -1.67 5.59 -11.73
C GLU A 334 -1.83 7.12 -11.72
N VAL A 335 -2.82 7.66 -12.45
CA VAL A 335 -3.11 9.11 -12.50
C VAL A 335 -3.31 9.66 -11.09
N ARG A 336 -4.20 9.05 -10.30
CA ARG A 336 -4.47 9.47 -8.91
C ARG A 336 -3.22 9.42 -8.02
N MET A 337 -2.37 8.39 -8.18
CA MET A 337 -1.13 8.27 -7.41
C MET A 337 -0.10 9.31 -7.86
N TYR A 338 -0.04 9.64 -9.16
CA TYR A 338 0.84 10.67 -9.69
C TYR A 338 0.44 12.08 -9.22
N GLU A 339 -0.86 12.38 -9.20
CA GLU A 339 -1.42 13.64 -8.66
C GLU A 339 -1.04 13.87 -7.19
N ARG A 340 -0.96 12.79 -6.39
CA ARG A 340 -0.48 12.88 -5.00
C ARG A 340 1.00 13.27 -4.91
N VAL A 341 1.82 12.87 -5.88
CA VAL A 341 3.28 13.08 -5.87
C VAL A 341 3.65 14.46 -6.44
N VAL A 342 2.99 14.90 -7.51
CA VAL A 342 3.37 16.12 -8.25
C VAL A 342 3.32 17.39 -7.40
N VAL A 343 2.47 17.41 -6.37
CA VAL A 343 2.28 18.55 -5.46
C VAL A 343 3.23 18.57 -4.25
N THR A 344 4.11 17.57 -4.12
CA THR A 344 4.98 17.42 -2.93
C THR A 344 6.24 18.28 -3.00
N GLU A 345 6.73 18.70 -1.82
CA GLU A 345 8.03 19.40 -1.71
C GLU A 345 9.19 18.52 -2.18
N ASP A 346 9.08 17.20 -1.97
CA ASP A 346 10.08 16.22 -2.41
C ASP A 346 10.22 16.21 -3.94
N ARG A 347 9.12 16.40 -4.68
CA ARG A 347 9.17 16.54 -6.14
C ARG A 347 9.93 17.80 -6.54
N ASP A 348 9.67 18.93 -5.87
CA ASP A 348 10.37 20.19 -6.17
C ASP A 348 11.85 20.14 -5.76
N GLU A 349 12.15 19.45 -4.66
CA GLU A 349 13.51 19.16 -4.23
C GLU A 349 14.27 18.30 -5.23
N ALA A 350 13.63 17.29 -5.83
CA ALA A 350 14.23 16.49 -6.89
C ALA A 350 14.66 17.37 -8.08
N LEU A 351 13.82 18.33 -8.49
CA LEU A 351 14.13 19.25 -9.59
C LEU A 351 15.29 20.20 -9.24
N ARG A 352 15.31 20.76 -8.03
CA ARG A 352 16.42 21.60 -7.55
C ARG A 352 17.73 20.81 -7.52
N ALA A 353 17.72 19.65 -6.88
CA ALA A 353 18.89 18.79 -6.76
C ALA A 353 19.46 18.37 -8.13
N PHE A 354 18.58 18.10 -9.10
CA PHE A 354 18.97 17.80 -10.48
C PHE A 354 19.70 18.97 -11.14
N GLY A 355 19.16 20.19 -11.04
CA GLY A 355 19.81 21.40 -11.55
C GLY A 355 21.16 21.69 -10.89
N GLU A 356 21.28 21.41 -9.60
CA GLU A 356 22.49 21.60 -8.79
C GLU A 356 23.47 20.41 -8.86
N LYS A 357 23.13 19.33 -9.59
CA LYS A 357 23.93 18.10 -9.71
C LYS A 357 24.31 17.46 -8.37
N ARG A 358 23.39 17.49 -7.40
CA ARG A 358 23.56 16.86 -6.08
C ARG A 358 22.50 15.77 -5.85
N ARG A 359 22.68 14.99 -4.78
CA ARG A 359 21.63 14.05 -4.34
C ARG A 359 20.47 14.83 -3.71
N PRO A 360 19.21 14.46 -3.98
CA PRO A 360 18.05 15.06 -3.34
C PRO A 360 17.94 14.62 -1.88
N VAL A 361 17.41 15.49 -1.03
CA VAL A 361 17.13 15.20 0.39
C VAL A 361 15.62 15.20 0.61
N PHE A 362 15.02 14.01 0.55
CA PHE A 362 13.58 13.85 0.69
C PHE A 362 13.14 13.79 2.15
N LYS A 363 12.04 14.47 2.48
CA LYS A 363 11.54 14.59 3.85
C LYS A 363 10.24 13.82 4.08
N GLY A 364 9.42 13.63 3.05
CA GLY A 364 8.12 12.97 3.17
C GLY A 364 6.98 13.87 3.60
N SER A 365 7.25 15.17 3.73
CA SER A 365 6.24 16.18 3.96
C SER A 365 5.41 16.38 2.70
N VAL A 366 4.15 15.94 2.77
CA VAL A 366 3.10 16.65 2.05
C VAL A 366 2.84 17.90 2.90
N GLN A 367 3.56 19.00 2.64
CA GLN A 367 2.88 20.26 2.94
C GLN A 367 1.61 20.21 2.09
N MET A 368 0.44 20.31 2.74
CA MET A 368 -0.71 20.84 2.02
C MET A 368 -0.13 22.06 1.32
N GLN A 369 -0.05 22.04 -0.02
CA GLN A 369 0.01 23.29 -0.77
C GLN A 369 -1.02 24.15 -0.07
N LYS A 370 -0.59 25.29 0.51
CA LYS A 370 -1.49 26.27 1.11
C LYS A 370 -2.71 26.24 0.24
N SER A 371 -3.82 25.69 0.77
CA SER A 371 -4.96 25.35 -0.07
C SER A 371 -5.26 26.57 -0.93
N VAL A 372 -5.86 26.43 -2.10
CA VAL A 372 -6.23 27.62 -2.89
C VAL A 372 -6.92 28.68 -2.00
N ALA A 373 -7.62 28.27 -0.94
CA ALA A 373 -8.17 29.13 0.12
C ALA A 373 -7.13 29.79 1.07
N GLU A 374 -6.01 29.16 1.39
CA GLU A 374 -4.94 29.67 2.24
C GLU A 374 -3.94 30.54 1.47
N THR A 375 -3.65 30.15 0.22
CA THR A 375 -2.97 31.03 -0.76
C THR A 375 -3.85 32.24 -1.06
N ALA A 376 -5.16 32.07 -1.27
CA ALA A 376 -6.09 33.19 -1.41
C ALA A 376 -6.19 34.04 -0.14
N LYS A 377 -6.15 33.45 1.07
CA LYS A 377 -6.10 34.20 2.33
C LYS A 377 -4.83 35.04 2.46
N ASP A 378 -3.68 34.49 2.08
CA ASP A 378 -2.42 35.22 2.14
C ASP A 378 -2.35 36.30 1.05
N THR A 379 -2.86 36.03 -0.16
CA THR A 379 -3.05 37.05 -1.19
C THR A 379 -4.00 38.15 -0.72
N LEU A 380 -5.15 37.81 -0.13
CA LEU A 380 -6.10 38.77 0.44
C LEU A 380 -5.49 39.61 1.57
N LYS A 381 -4.73 39.00 2.48
CA LYS A 381 -4.01 39.73 3.54
C LYS A 381 -2.94 40.67 2.98
N THR A 382 -2.28 40.27 1.90
CA THR A 382 -1.27 41.10 1.23
C THR A 382 -1.92 42.27 0.49
N VAL A 383 -3.08 42.06 -0.11
CA VAL A 383 -3.91 43.12 -0.72
C VAL A 383 -4.44 44.06 0.35
N ASP A 384 -5.01 43.56 1.45
CA ASP A 384 -5.47 44.39 2.58
C ASP A 384 -4.33 45.23 3.17
N ARG A 385 -3.13 44.66 3.28
CA ARG A 385 -1.94 45.38 3.78
C ARG A 385 -1.45 46.43 2.78
N ALA A 386 -1.40 46.13 1.48
CA ALA A 386 -1.04 47.10 0.45
C ALA A 386 -2.09 48.22 0.31
N VAL A 387 -3.37 47.92 0.55
CA VAL A 387 -4.47 48.89 0.61
C VAL A 387 -4.35 49.74 1.88
N ALA A 388 -4.05 49.13 3.02
CA ALA A 388 -3.82 49.84 4.28
C ALA A 388 -2.58 50.73 4.23
N ASP A 389 -1.46 50.26 3.67
CA ASP A 389 -0.23 51.05 3.51
C ASP A 389 -0.45 52.23 2.54
N LYS A 390 -1.24 52.05 1.47
CA LYS A 390 -1.66 53.16 0.58
C LYS A 390 -2.66 54.13 1.21
N LEU A 391 -3.45 53.69 2.19
CA LEU A 391 -4.35 54.54 2.98
C LEU A 391 -3.59 55.32 4.06
N VAL A 392 -2.49 54.76 4.57
CA VAL A 392 -1.62 55.40 5.55
C VAL A 392 -0.67 56.42 4.90
N ASP A 393 -0.18 56.15 3.68
CA ASP A 393 0.68 57.08 2.92
C ASP A 393 -0.08 58.16 2.14
N GLY A 394 -1.42 58.21 2.24
CA GLY A 394 -2.28 58.98 1.35
C GLY A 394 -3.40 59.75 2.03
N ILE A 395 -3.12 60.46 3.14
CA ILE A 395 -3.94 61.61 3.49
C ILE A 395 -3.60 62.69 2.45
N ASP A 396 -4.56 62.94 1.56
CA ASP A 396 -4.63 63.99 0.54
C ASP A 396 -4.28 63.59 -0.91
N ILE A 397 -5.10 62.72 -1.54
CA ILE A 397 -5.25 62.74 -3.01
C ILE A 397 -6.73 62.56 -3.40
N GLY A 398 -7.25 63.56 -4.12
CA GLY A 398 -8.65 63.72 -4.51
C GLY A 398 -9.30 62.55 -5.26
N SER A 399 -10.62 62.48 -5.07
CA SER A 399 -11.58 61.42 -5.39
C SER A 399 -11.76 61.03 -6.87
N SER A 400 -10.94 61.52 -7.81
CA SER A 400 -11.06 61.15 -9.24
C SER A 400 -10.11 60.04 -9.69
N LYS A 401 -8.93 59.87 -9.07
CA LYS A 401 -7.97 58.80 -9.45
C LYS A 401 -8.27 57.42 -8.87
N ILE A 402 -9.17 57.35 -7.88
CA ILE A 402 -9.60 56.10 -7.22
C ILE A 402 -10.57 55.31 -8.11
N LYS A 403 -11.38 56.00 -8.94
CA LYS A 403 -12.30 55.33 -9.87
C LYS A 403 -11.55 54.59 -10.99
N ASP A 404 -10.56 55.23 -11.60
CA ASP A 404 -9.81 54.64 -12.71
C ASP A 404 -8.96 53.42 -12.29
N ALA A 405 -8.43 53.42 -11.06
CA ALA A 405 -7.69 52.28 -10.51
C ALA A 405 -8.60 51.12 -10.08
N ALA A 406 -9.82 51.40 -9.61
CA ALA A 406 -10.82 50.38 -9.30
C ALA A 406 -11.38 49.71 -10.57
N GLU A 407 -11.53 50.48 -11.66
CA GLU A 407 -12.02 49.99 -12.96
C GLU A 407 -10.99 49.12 -13.70
N GLN A 408 -9.68 49.38 -13.52
CA GLN A 408 -8.62 48.52 -14.06
C GLN A 408 -8.46 47.19 -13.31
N VAL A 409 -8.79 47.14 -12.01
CA VAL A 409 -8.75 45.89 -11.22
C VAL A 409 -9.98 45.01 -11.49
N SER A 410 -11.13 45.60 -11.83
CA SER A 410 -12.33 44.84 -12.25
C SER A 410 -12.24 44.25 -13.66
N ASN A 411 -11.30 44.71 -14.49
CA ASN A 411 -11.13 44.28 -15.88
C ASN A 411 -9.99 43.26 -16.11
N SER A 412 -9.38 42.70 -15.05
CA SER A 412 -8.45 41.59 -15.25
C SER A 412 -9.22 40.28 -15.43
N ASP A 413 -9.01 39.60 -16.56
CA ASP A 413 -9.62 38.30 -16.88
C ASP A 413 -9.39 37.24 -15.79
N ALA A 414 -8.35 37.42 -14.96
CA ALA A 414 -8.08 36.58 -13.80
C ALA A 414 -9.10 36.75 -12.65
N ALA A 415 -9.59 37.97 -12.39
CA ALA A 415 -10.55 38.22 -11.30
C ALA A 415 -11.95 37.70 -11.64
N ASN A 416 -12.38 37.88 -12.91
CA ASN A 416 -13.66 37.34 -13.38
C ASN A 416 -13.62 35.81 -13.54
N THR A 417 -12.48 35.23 -13.91
CA THR A 417 -12.28 33.77 -13.94
C THR A 417 -12.26 33.16 -12.54
N VAL A 418 -11.64 33.82 -11.56
CA VAL A 418 -11.63 33.34 -10.16
C VAL A 418 -12.99 33.53 -9.50
N ALA A 419 -13.71 34.62 -9.78
CA ALA A 419 -15.06 34.85 -9.27
C ALA A 419 -16.09 33.87 -9.89
N SER A 420 -15.99 33.57 -11.18
CA SER A 420 -16.85 32.58 -11.83
C SER A 420 -16.56 31.17 -11.32
N LYS A 421 -15.28 30.77 -11.20
CA LYS A 421 -14.87 29.46 -10.68
C LYS A 421 -15.17 29.31 -9.17
N ALA A 422 -15.09 30.39 -8.38
CA ALA A 422 -15.44 30.38 -6.97
C ALA A 422 -16.96 30.37 -6.72
N ALA A 423 -17.76 30.90 -7.66
CA ALA A 423 -19.22 30.75 -7.66
C ALA A 423 -19.63 29.32 -8.07
N GLU A 424 -18.92 28.72 -9.02
CA GLU A 424 -19.05 27.31 -9.45
C GLU A 424 -18.73 26.35 -8.28
N LEU A 425 -17.60 26.57 -7.59
CA LEU A 425 -17.13 25.74 -6.46
C LEU A 425 -17.90 25.96 -5.14
N ARG A 426 -18.65 27.07 -5.00
CA ARG A 426 -19.55 27.30 -3.85
C ARG A 426 -20.95 26.71 -4.04
N GLY A 427 -21.31 26.31 -5.25
CA GLY A 427 -22.69 26.02 -5.62
C GLY A 427 -23.03 24.55 -5.87
N GLN A 428 -22.04 23.68 -6.14
CA GLN A 428 -22.33 22.33 -6.63
C GLN A 428 -21.46 21.28 -5.93
N ALA A 429 -22.12 20.34 -5.24
CA ALA A 429 -21.53 19.11 -4.75
C ALA A 429 -22.12 17.93 -5.55
N ASN A 430 -21.29 17.22 -6.32
CA ASN A 430 -21.81 16.15 -7.19
C ASN A 430 -22.03 14.85 -6.40
N SER A 431 -21.14 14.48 -5.47
CA SER A 431 -21.33 13.29 -4.62
C SER A 431 -20.55 13.43 -3.32
N ALA A 432 -21.23 13.46 -2.16
CA ALA A 432 -20.58 13.64 -0.85
C ALA A 432 -21.25 12.85 0.29
N ALA A 433 -20.48 12.46 1.30
CA ALA A 433 -20.98 11.92 2.57
C ALA A 433 -20.71 12.94 3.69
N GLY A 434 -21.75 13.59 4.24
CA GLY A 434 -21.57 14.61 5.29
C GLY A 434 -22.55 15.79 5.28
N SER A 435 -22.11 16.94 5.78
CA SER A 435 -22.94 18.17 5.89
C SER A 435 -22.70 19.12 4.72
N ALA A 436 -23.76 19.53 4.02
CA ALA A 436 -23.69 20.43 2.86
C ALA A 436 -24.62 21.65 2.98
N LYS A 437 -24.21 22.79 2.38
CA LYS A 437 -24.99 24.03 2.30
C LYS A 437 -24.95 24.59 0.88
N GLY A 438 -26.01 24.44 0.09
CA GLY A 438 -26.05 24.80 -1.34
C GLY A 438 -26.84 23.80 -2.18
N THR A 439 -26.53 23.66 -3.47
CA THR A 439 -27.10 22.63 -4.36
C THR A 439 -26.22 21.37 -4.34
N ALA A 440 -26.83 20.19 -4.19
CA ALA A 440 -26.12 18.91 -4.24
C ALA A 440 -26.83 17.92 -5.19
N GLN A 441 -26.07 17.08 -5.90
CA GLN A 441 -26.63 16.02 -6.73
C GLN A 441 -26.79 14.75 -5.88
N ASP A 442 -25.72 14.12 -5.39
CA ASP A 442 -25.81 12.91 -4.55
C ASP A 442 -25.27 13.16 -3.13
N LEU A 443 -26.10 13.07 -2.09
CA LEU A 443 -25.65 13.36 -0.72
C LEU A 443 -26.19 12.36 0.31
N ALA A 444 -25.28 11.75 1.07
CA ALA A 444 -25.60 10.93 2.24
C ALA A 444 -25.21 11.65 3.54
N GLY A 445 -26.15 12.30 4.24
CA GLY A 445 -25.80 13.05 5.46
C GLY A 445 -26.80 14.10 5.96
N GLN A 446 -26.37 15.37 6.06
CA GLN A 446 -27.19 16.52 6.47
C GLN A 446 -27.13 17.64 5.41
N ALA A 447 -28.26 18.17 4.95
CA ALA A 447 -28.26 19.21 3.92
C ALA A 447 -29.04 20.48 4.32
N LYS A 448 -28.54 21.66 3.90
CA LYS A 448 -29.26 22.94 3.98
C LYS A 448 -29.23 23.67 2.62
N GLY A 449 -30.23 23.45 1.77
CA GLY A 449 -30.28 24.00 0.41
C GLY A 449 -31.12 23.15 -0.55
N THR A 450 -30.71 23.02 -1.81
CA THR A 450 -31.38 22.21 -2.84
C THR A 450 -30.62 20.88 -3.03
N ALA A 451 -31.30 19.75 -3.18
CA ALA A 451 -30.65 18.46 -3.49
C ALA A 451 -31.39 17.72 -4.60
N GLN A 452 -30.71 16.90 -5.40
CA GLN A 452 -31.34 16.04 -6.40
C GLN A 452 -31.58 14.63 -5.86
N GLU A 453 -30.58 13.94 -5.33
CA GLU A 453 -30.66 12.63 -4.70
C GLU A 453 -30.07 12.67 -3.28
N TYR A 454 -30.85 12.25 -2.27
CA TYR A 454 -30.47 12.44 -0.88
C TYR A 454 -30.82 11.29 0.04
N ALA A 455 -29.87 10.87 0.88
CA ALA A 455 -30.09 9.89 1.96
C ALA A 455 -29.68 10.46 3.34
N GLY A 456 -30.62 10.88 4.19
CA GLY A 456 -30.30 11.46 5.51
C GLY A 456 -31.30 12.50 6.06
N SER A 457 -30.84 13.60 6.70
CA SER A 457 -31.70 14.71 7.19
C SER A 457 -31.55 16.10 6.51
N ALA A 458 -32.54 16.57 5.75
CA ALA A 458 -32.45 17.80 4.94
C ALA A 458 -33.35 18.96 5.41
N LYS A 459 -32.90 20.21 5.18
CA LYS A 459 -33.68 21.45 5.38
C LYS A 459 -33.59 22.36 4.14
N GLY A 460 -34.59 22.31 3.26
CA GLY A 460 -34.62 23.05 2.00
C GLY A 460 -35.47 22.34 0.93
N SER A 461 -35.00 22.31 -0.33
CA SER A 461 -35.66 21.65 -1.47
C SER A 461 -34.95 20.34 -1.83
N ALA A 462 -35.66 19.27 -2.19
CA ALA A 462 -35.06 18.02 -2.69
C ALA A 462 -35.87 17.43 -3.87
N GLN A 463 -35.22 16.75 -4.82
CA GLN A 463 -35.94 16.00 -5.85
C GLN A 463 -36.28 14.60 -5.32
N ASP A 464 -35.29 13.76 -5.03
CA ASP A 464 -35.44 12.38 -4.55
C ASP A 464 -34.80 12.23 -3.16
N LEU A 465 -35.59 11.81 -2.17
CA LEU A 465 -35.14 11.81 -0.77
C LEU A 465 -35.49 10.54 0.01
N ALA A 466 -34.49 9.91 0.64
CA ALA A 466 -34.60 8.81 1.58
C ALA A 466 -34.16 9.23 3.01
N GLY A 467 -35.10 9.56 3.90
CA GLY A 467 -34.76 9.91 5.28
C GLY A 467 -35.72 10.86 6.00
N GLN A 468 -35.21 11.99 6.50
CA GLN A 468 -35.96 13.04 7.21
C GLN A 468 -35.85 14.38 6.46
N ALA A 469 -36.95 15.09 6.20
CA ALA A 469 -36.87 16.45 5.62
C ALA A 469 -37.76 17.49 6.30
N LYS A 470 -37.32 18.75 6.19
CA LYS A 470 -38.08 19.96 6.55
C LYS A 470 -38.00 20.99 5.41
N GLY A 471 -39.03 21.04 4.55
CA GLY A 471 -39.06 21.92 3.37
C GLY A 471 -39.90 21.34 2.21
N THR A 472 -39.45 21.48 0.97
CA THR A 472 -40.16 21.00 -0.24
C THR A 472 -39.43 19.79 -0.83
N ALA A 473 -40.15 18.74 -1.24
CA ALA A 473 -39.55 17.60 -1.94
C ALA A 473 -40.43 17.12 -3.11
N GLN A 474 -39.85 16.56 -4.18
CA GLN A 474 -40.64 15.98 -5.26
C GLN A 474 -41.06 14.54 -4.92
N GLU A 475 -40.08 13.66 -4.70
CA GLU A 475 -40.23 12.26 -4.30
C GLU A 475 -39.61 12.00 -2.91
N TYR A 476 -40.31 11.22 -2.09
CA TYR A 476 -39.94 11.05 -0.69
C TYR A 476 -40.17 9.63 -0.14
N SER A 477 -39.17 9.07 0.55
CA SER A 477 -39.28 7.87 1.38
C SER A 477 -38.80 8.13 2.84
N GLY A 478 -39.67 7.94 3.85
CA GLY A 478 -39.31 8.09 5.29
C GLY A 478 -40.27 8.94 6.16
N SER A 479 -39.75 9.96 6.89
CA SER A 479 -40.56 10.91 7.71
C SER A 479 -40.31 12.41 7.48
N GLY A 480 -41.27 13.14 6.88
CA GLY A 480 -41.09 14.55 6.46
C GLY A 480 -42.08 15.57 7.05
N LYS A 481 -41.69 16.86 7.07
CA LYS A 481 -42.55 18.01 7.43
C LYS A 481 -42.44 19.15 6.39
N GLY A 482 -43.48 19.38 5.59
CA GLY A 482 -43.49 20.42 4.55
C GLY A 482 -44.42 20.11 3.38
N THR A 483 -44.04 20.48 2.14
CA THR A 483 -44.81 20.20 0.92
C THR A 483 -44.13 19.11 0.08
N ALA A 484 -44.86 18.13 -0.44
CA ALA A 484 -44.28 17.12 -1.32
C ALA A 484 -45.22 16.70 -2.47
N GLU A 485 -44.69 16.23 -3.60
CA GLU A 485 -45.52 15.72 -4.70
C GLU A 485 -45.90 14.24 -4.48
N GLU A 486 -44.91 13.37 -4.23
CA GLU A 486 -45.11 11.93 -3.99
C GLU A 486 -44.46 11.48 -2.68
N TYR A 487 -45.15 10.58 -1.95
CA TYR A 487 -44.74 10.22 -0.60
C TYR A 487 -44.93 8.73 -0.26
N THR A 488 -43.88 8.08 0.25
CA THR A 488 -43.94 6.74 0.88
C THR A 488 -43.50 6.79 2.37
N GLY A 489 -44.42 6.60 3.33
CA GLY A 489 -44.10 6.57 4.79
C GLY A 489 -44.99 7.42 5.74
N LYS A 490 -44.40 8.31 6.58
CA LYS A 490 -45.13 9.24 7.49
C LYS A 490 -44.93 10.74 7.22
N ALA A 491 -45.94 11.44 6.71
CA ALA A 491 -45.87 12.88 6.37
C ALA A 491 -46.67 13.82 7.32
N LYS A 492 -46.19 15.05 7.53
CA LYS A 492 -46.93 16.15 8.20
C LYS A 492 -46.85 17.46 7.40
N GLY A 493 -47.90 17.77 6.63
CA GLY A 493 -47.93 18.95 5.75
C GLY A 493 -48.93 18.81 4.60
N ALA A 494 -48.63 19.33 3.42
CA ALA A 494 -49.45 19.16 2.21
C ALA A 494 -48.74 18.20 1.23
N ALA A 495 -49.46 17.26 0.63
CA ALA A 495 -48.89 16.33 -0.36
C ALA A 495 -49.87 15.99 -1.48
N SER A 496 -49.44 15.78 -2.72
CA SER A 496 -50.38 15.33 -3.78
C SER A 496 -50.70 13.84 -3.70
N GLU A 497 -49.71 12.96 -3.60
CA GLU A 497 -49.91 11.51 -3.57
C GLU A 497 -49.19 10.86 -2.38
N VAL A 498 -49.88 10.00 -1.63
CA VAL A 498 -49.32 9.38 -0.41
C VAL A 498 -49.62 7.89 -0.30
N ALA A 499 -48.58 7.07 -0.30
CA ALA A 499 -48.59 5.69 0.17
C ALA A 499 -48.12 5.62 1.64
N GLY A 500 -49.06 5.63 2.61
CA GLY A 500 -48.73 5.55 4.04
C GLY A 500 -49.61 6.36 4.99
N LYS A 501 -49.01 7.11 5.93
CA LYS A 501 -49.73 7.89 6.95
C LYS A 501 -49.49 9.39 6.77
N VAL A 502 -50.55 10.18 6.62
CA VAL A 502 -50.47 11.64 6.49
C VAL A 502 -51.25 12.36 7.59
N LYS A 503 -50.69 13.47 8.10
CA LYS A 503 -51.36 14.42 8.99
C LYS A 503 -51.32 15.83 8.38
N GLY A 504 -52.33 16.18 7.60
CA GLY A 504 -52.43 17.44 6.84
C GLY A 504 -53.36 17.33 5.63
N ALA A 505 -53.10 18.07 4.55
CA ALA A 505 -53.92 18.05 3.33
C ALA A 505 -53.29 17.13 2.27
N ALA A 506 -54.10 16.30 1.58
CA ALA A 506 -53.61 15.52 0.44
C ALA A 506 -54.65 15.33 -0.68
N SER A 507 -54.23 15.16 -1.93
CA SER A 507 -55.17 14.84 -3.02
C SER A 507 -55.49 13.34 -3.12
N GLU A 508 -54.48 12.46 -3.15
CA GLU A 508 -54.66 11.00 -3.22
C GLU A 508 -53.91 10.28 -2.09
N VAL A 509 -54.59 9.38 -1.37
CA VAL A 509 -53.99 8.63 -0.25
C VAL A 509 -54.31 7.13 -0.33
N GLU A 510 -53.25 6.33 -0.38
CA GLU A 510 -53.24 4.89 -0.15
C GLU A 510 -52.72 4.61 1.28
N GLY A 511 -53.63 4.61 2.27
CA GLY A 511 -53.27 4.40 3.67
C GLY A 511 -54.14 5.17 4.68
N LYS A 512 -53.55 5.66 5.78
CA LYS A 512 -54.29 6.33 6.88
C LYS A 512 -54.07 7.84 6.88
N ALA A 513 -55.12 8.61 6.61
CA ALA A 513 -55.11 10.08 6.67
C ALA A 513 -55.72 10.64 7.97
N LYS A 514 -55.16 11.75 8.47
CA LYS A 514 -55.74 12.58 9.53
C LYS A 514 -55.67 14.07 9.11
N GLY A 515 -56.70 14.52 8.38
CA GLY A 515 -56.81 15.86 7.79
C GLY A 515 -57.74 15.85 6.56
N ALA A 516 -57.64 16.83 5.67
CA ALA A 516 -58.43 16.90 4.44
C ALA A 516 -57.81 16.01 3.35
N ALA A 517 -58.61 15.15 2.70
CA ALA A 517 -58.19 14.33 1.57
C ALA A 517 -59.27 14.36 0.47
N GLU A 518 -58.88 14.55 -0.79
CA GLU A 518 -59.83 14.57 -1.93
C GLU A 518 -60.23 13.15 -2.37
N GLU A 519 -59.29 12.20 -2.41
CA GLU A 519 -59.54 10.80 -2.77
C GLU A 519 -58.76 9.83 -1.84
N ALA A 520 -59.46 8.90 -1.19
CA ALA A 520 -58.87 7.96 -0.23
C ALA A 520 -59.23 6.52 -0.60
N LYS A 521 -58.26 5.74 -1.09
CA LYS A 521 -58.43 4.30 -1.35
C LYS A 521 -58.08 3.52 -0.07
N ARG A 522 -59.07 2.84 0.51
CA ARG A 522 -58.85 1.92 1.63
C ARG A 522 -58.36 0.58 1.07
N SER A 523 -57.17 0.16 1.47
CA SER A 523 -56.73 -1.23 1.34
C SER A 523 -57.72 -2.13 2.10
N LEU A 524 -58.32 -3.11 1.41
CA LEU A 524 -59.13 -4.17 2.03
C LEU A 524 -58.28 -5.05 2.95
#